data_AF-A0A2V9SXB3-F1
#
_entry.id   AF-A0A2V9SXB3-F1
#
_cell.length_a   1.000
_cell.length_b   1.000
_cell.length_c   1.000
_cell.angle_alpha   90.00
_cell.angle_beta   90.00
_cell.angle_gamma   90.00
#
_symmetry.space_group_name_H-M   'P 1'
#
loop_
_entity.id
_entity.type
_entity.pdbx_description
1 polymer ?
#
loop_
_entity_poly.entity_id
_entity_poly.type
_entity_poly.pdbx_seq_one_letter_code
_entity_poly.pdbx_strand_id
1 'polypeptide(L)'
;MPDDAMPRSLFVDFMYAVAVGATIVRIDPSHLHVRSVEFWGVWFLIAVFLEDFYLYHTKVVPNLTSRLTARGLIVEMTIVFTWYVAQVAFPTRPDWFLISFAVFFLLKLLAGLGMGGSYPTRNDFLFLLPVGTALVLLFCPSSGSTSLIALFLAWFVSVGVWWSAETKQAG
;
A
#
# COMPACT_ATOMS: atom_id res chain seq x y z
N MET A 1 -27.39 7.83 -11.92
CA MET A 1 -26.10 7.74 -11.20
C MET A 1 -25.76 9.13 -10.71
N PRO A 2 -25.34 9.35 -9.46
CA PRO A 2 -24.93 10.68 -9.05
C PRO A 2 -23.54 10.98 -9.65
N ASP A 3 -23.49 11.97 -10.54
CA ASP A 3 -22.35 12.34 -11.41
C ASP A 3 -21.10 12.87 -10.66
N ASP A 4 -21.16 13.03 -9.34
CA ASP A 4 -20.10 13.67 -8.54
C ASP A 4 -19.08 12.68 -7.91
N ALA A 5 -19.25 11.37 -8.05
CA ALA A 5 -18.26 10.37 -7.58
C ALA A 5 -17.11 10.13 -8.59
N MET A 6 -17.35 10.43 -9.87
CA MET A 6 -16.36 10.34 -10.95
C MET A 6 -15.12 11.24 -10.77
N PRO A 7 -15.19 12.50 -10.27
CA PRO A 7 -14.00 13.34 -10.11
C PRO A 7 -13.03 12.87 -9.02
N ARG A 8 -13.49 12.22 -7.94
CA ARG A 8 -12.62 11.78 -6.84
C ARG A 8 -11.83 10.52 -7.18
N SER A 9 -12.52 9.50 -7.70
CA SER A 9 -11.89 8.24 -8.11
C SER A 9 -10.84 8.49 -9.19
N LEU A 10 -11.16 9.32 -10.19
CA LEU A 10 -10.25 9.66 -11.28
C LEU A 10 -9.01 10.44 -10.80
N PHE A 11 -9.16 11.32 -9.79
CA PHE A 11 -8.02 12.00 -9.16
C PHE A 11 -7.10 11.03 -8.40
N VAL A 12 -7.68 10.10 -7.63
CA VAL A 12 -6.91 9.10 -6.91
C VAL A 12 -6.23 8.14 -7.90
N ASP A 13 -6.90 7.73 -8.97
CA ASP A 13 -6.33 6.92 -10.06
C ASP A 13 -5.15 7.63 -10.74
N PHE A 14 -5.26 8.95 -10.98
CA PHE A 14 -4.16 9.74 -11.53
C PHE A 14 -2.96 9.78 -10.58
N MET A 15 -3.20 10.01 -9.29
CA MET A 15 -2.15 10.02 -8.27
C MET A 15 -1.47 8.65 -8.12
N TYR A 16 -2.27 7.58 -8.24
CA TYR A 16 -1.78 6.22 -8.32
C TYR A 16 -0.89 6.01 -9.55
N ALA A 17 -1.32 6.45 -10.74
CA ALA A 17 -0.52 6.37 -11.95
C ALA A 17 0.83 7.13 -11.82
N VAL A 18 0.84 8.30 -11.17
CA VAL A 18 2.07 9.05 -10.90
C VAL A 18 3.05 8.26 -10.02
N ALA A 19 2.55 7.62 -8.96
CA ALA A 19 3.40 6.80 -8.08
C ALA A 19 3.98 5.57 -8.82
N VAL A 20 3.16 4.86 -9.61
CA VAL A 20 3.64 3.73 -10.43
C VAL A 20 4.66 4.20 -11.47
N GLY A 21 4.39 5.30 -12.17
CA GLY A 21 5.31 5.89 -13.14
C GLY A 21 6.66 6.23 -12.51
N ALA A 22 6.66 6.82 -11.32
CA ALA A 22 7.88 7.10 -10.56
C ALA A 22 8.67 5.82 -10.18
N THR A 23 7.98 4.69 -10.01
CA THR A 23 8.61 3.38 -9.77
C THR A 23 9.24 2.82 -11.03
N ILE A 24 8.54 2.92 -12.17
CA ILE A 24 8.99 2.38 -13.46
C ILE A 24 10.27 3.08 -13.93
N VAL A 25 10.42 4.39 -13.70
CA VAL A 25 11.65 5.11 -14.06
C VAL A 25 12.89 4.59 -13.32
N ARG A 26 12.72 3.88 -12.20
CA ARG A 26 13.80 3.23 -11.45
C ARG A 26 14.18 1.86 -12.00
N ILE A 27 13.42 1.36 -12.97
CA ILE A 27 13.74 0.14 -13.70
C ILE A 27 14.81 0.49 -14.73
N ASP A 28 16.05 0.66 -14.26
CA ASP A 28 17.20 0.79 -15.15
C ASP A 28 17.61 -0.62 -15.62
N PRO A 29 17.47 -0.95 -16.92
CA PRO A 29 17.82 -2.26 -17.44
C PRO A 29 19.30 -2.60 -17.28
N SER A 30 20.17 -1.60 -17.04
CA SER A 30 21.60 -1.83 -16.78
C SER A 30 21.93 -2.33 -15.36
N HIS A 31 20.99 -2.20 -14.42
CA HIS A 31 21.18 -2.57 -13.00
C HIS A 31 20.17 -3.61 -12.47
N LEU A 32 19.19 -3.99 -13.28
CA LEU A 32 18.19 -5.00 -12.93
C LEU A 32 18.58 -6.38 -13.44
N HIS A 33 19.03 -7.22 -12.51
CA HIS A 33 19.22 -8.64 -12.74
C HIS A 33 18.20 -9.42 -11.93
N VAL A 34 17.80 -10.60 -12.39
CA VAL A 34 16.84 -11.47 -11.65
C VAL A 34 17.35 -11.84 -10.25
N ARG A 35 18.65 -11.68 -9.97
CA ARG A 35 19.24 -11.89 -8.64
C ARG A 35 19.38 -10.61 -7.81
N SER A 36 19.07 -9.44 -8.36
CA SER A 36 19.24 -8.17 -7.65
C SER A 36 18.07 -7.91 -6.70
N VAL A 37 18.39 -7.32 -5.56
CA VAL A 37 17.43 -6.99 -4.50
C VAL A 37 16.45 -5.92 -4.98
N GLU A 38 16.94 -5.03 -5.84
CA GLU A 38 16.22 -3.95 -6.49
C GLU A 38 15.12 -4.49 -7.40
N PHE A 39 15.42 -5.54 -8.19
CA PHE A 39 14.43 -6.16 -9.08
C PHE A 39 13.24 -6.69 -8.29
N TRP A 40 13.50 -7.50 -7.27
CA TRP A 40 12.43 -8.06 -6.44
C TRP A 40 11.74 -7.01 -5.57
N GLY A 41 12.47 -6.00 -5.10
CA GLY A 41 11.91 -4.88 -4.37
C GLY A 41 10.93 -4.07 -5.21
N VAL A 42 11.26 -3.76 -6.47
CA VAL A 42 10.36 -3.07 -7.38
C VAL A 42 9.09 -3.89 -7.65
N TRP A 43 9.22 -5.19 -7.92
CA TRP A 43 8.06 -6.05 -8.11
C TRP A 43 7.19 -6.17 -6.86
N PHE A 44 7.81 -6.26 -5.68
CA PHE A 44 7.10 -6.23 -4.42
C PHE A 44 6.33 -4.92 -4.23
N LEU A 45 6.96 -3.77 -4.50
CA LEU A 45 6.31 -2.47 -4.43
C LEU A 45 5.10 -2.39 -5.39
N ILE A 46 5.27 -2.83 -6.64
CA ILE A 46 4.16 -2.89 -7.60
C ILE A 46 3.04 -3.81 -7.10
N ALA A 47 3.35 -4.96 -6.50
CA ALA A 47 2.35 -5.89 -6.00
C ALA A 47 1.53 -5.33 -4.82
N VAL A 48 2.21 -4.72 -3.83
CA VAL A 48 1.55 -4.02 -2.71
C VAL A 48 0.64 -2.90 -3.22
N PHE A 49 1.13 -2.19 -4.24
CA PHE A 49 0.37 -1.12 -4.85
C PHE A 49 -0.90 -1.61 -5.57
N LEU A 50 -0.80 -2.70 -6.34
CA LEU A 50 -1.95 -3.30 -7.01
C LEU A 50 -2.98 -3.83 -6.00
N GLU A 51 -2.52 -4.37 -4.87
CA GLU A 51 -3.40 -4.74 -3.75
C GLU A 51 -4.13 -3.50 -3.19
N ASP A 52 -3.42 -2.42 -2.92
CA ASP A 52 -4.03 -1.19 -2.43
C ASP A 52 -5.06 -0.61 -3.41
N PHE A 53 -4.71 -0.57 -4.69
CA PHE A 53 -5.60 -0.13 -5.76
C PHE A 53 -6.86 -1.00 -5.83
N TYR A 54 -6.72 -2.33 -5.72
CA TYR A 54 -7.84 -3.25 -5.67
C TYR A 54 -8.74 -3.01 -4.46
N LEU A 55 -8.17 -2.88 -3.25
CA LEU A 55 -8.93 -2.57 -2.04
C LEU A 55 -9.67 -1.25 -2.15
N TYR A 56 -9.01 -0.23 -2.69
CA TYR A 56 -9.61 1.09 -2.90
C TYR A 56 -10.86 0.97 -3.78
N HIS A 57 -10.76 0.33 -4.96
CA HIS A 57 -11.88 0.21 -5.89
C HIS A 57 -12.99 -0.73 -5.43
N THR A 58 -12.66 -1.78 -4.65
CA THR A 58 -13.67 -2.76 -4.22
C THR A 58 -14.32 -2.44 -2.88
N LYS A 59 -13.61 -1.78 -1.96
CA LYS A 59 -14.08 -1.52 -0.59
C LYS A 59 -14.28 -0.04 -0.29
N VAL A 60 -13.47 0.85 -0.87
CA VAL A 60 -13.53 2.29 -0.57
C VAL A 60 -14.46 3.02 -1.53
N VAL A 61 -14.21 2.94 -2.85
CA VAL A 61 -14.97 3.65 -3.89
C VAL A 61 -16.49 3.46 -3.79
N PRO A 62 -17.03 2.24 -3.58
CA PRO A 62 -18.48 2.05 -3.47
C PRO A 62 -19.09 2.73 -2.25
N ASN A 63 -18.28 2.99 -1.21
CA ASN A 63 -18.67 3.62 0.03
C ASN A 63 -18.31 5.13 0.08
N LEU A 64 -17.72 5.68 -0.99
CA LEU A 64 -17.43 7.11 -1.07
C LEU A 64 -18.74 7.89 -1.25
N THR A 65 -19.05 8.75 -0.29
CA THR A 65 -20.09 9.76 -0.47
C THR A 65 -19.64 10.81 -1.48
N SER A 66 -20.55 11.35 -2.29
CA SER A 66 -20.25 12.33 -3.34
C SER A 66 -19.63 13.64 -2.83
N ARG A 67 -19.68 13.90 -1.53
CA ARG A 67 -19.06 15.10 -0.93
C ARG A 67 -17.61 14.82 -0.53
N LEU A 68 -16.70 15.41 -1.28
CA LEU A 68 -15.29 15.49 -0.92
C LEU A 68 -15.13 16.38 0.32
N THR A 69 -14.79 15.79 1.46
CA THR A 69 -14.40 16.58 2.64
C THR A 69 -12.90 16.89 2.55
N ALA A 70 -12.49 18.11 2.92
CA ALA A 70 -11.08 18.48 2.94
C ALA A 70 -10.23 17.50 3.79
N ARG A 71 -10.82 16.98 4.88
CA ARG A 71 -10.20 15.96 5.72
C ARG A 71 -9.96 14.65 4.96
N GLY A 72 -10.95 14.16 4.20
CA GLY A 72 -10.80 12.95 3.38
C GLY A 72 -9.73 13.10 2.30
N LEU A 73 -9.68 14.26 1.64
CA LEU A 73 -8.64 14.58 0.65
C LEU A 73 -7.24 14.59 1.26
N ILE A 74 -7.06 15.23 2.41
CA ILE A 74 -5.76 15.26 3.10
C ILE A 74 -5.29 13.85 3.45
N VAL A 75 -6.19 13.00 3.95
CA VAL A 75 -5.87 11.61 4.29
C VAL A 75 -5.45 10.82 3.04
N GLU A 76 -6.21 10.89 1.95
CA GLU A 76 -5.88 10.21 0.69
C GLU A 76 -4.53 10.69 0.11
N MET A 77 -4.29 12.01 0.09
CA MET A 77 -3.00 12.56 -0.34
C MET A 77 -1.86 12.10 0.56
N THR A 78 -2.08 12.01 1.87
CA THR A 78 -1.04 11.55 2.81
C THR A 78 -0.72 10.07 2.57
N ILE A 79 -1.71 9.22 2.32
CA ILE A 79 -1.50 7.80 2.00
C ILE A 79 -0.64 7.68 0.73
N VAL A 80 -1.04 8.35 -0.37
CA VAL A 80 -0.25 8.32 -1.61
C VAL A 80 1.15 8.90 -1.43
N PHE A 81 1.29 9.97 -0.64
CA PHE A 81 2.59 10.58 -0.37
C PHE A 81 3.51 9.63 0.42
N THR A 82 3.00 8.96 1.46
CA THR A 82 3.78 7.98 2.23
C THR A 82 4.18 6.78 1.37
N TRP A 83 3.34 6.39 0.42
CA TRP A 83 3.72 5.40 -0.58
C TRP A 83 4.85 5.90 -1.50
N TYR A 84 4.71 7.11 -2.05
CA TYR A 84 5.75 7.74 -2.88
C TYR A 84 7.08 7.85 -2.15
N VAL A 85 7.08 8.25 -0.87
CA VAL A 85 8.31 8.32 -0.05
C VAL A 85 8.91 6.93 0.15
N ALA A 86 8.11 5.90 0.40
CA ALA A 86 8.62 4.52 0.51
C ALA A 86 9.33 4.09 -0.78
N GLN A 87 8.70 4.36 -1.93
CA GLN A 87 9.31 4.08 -3.22
C GLN A 87 10.59 4.89 -3.43
N VAL A 88 10.59 6.18 -3.07
CA VAL A 88 11.75 7.05 -3.26
C VAL A 88 12.94 6.62 -2.42
N ALA A 89 12.68 6.21 -1.19
CA ALA A 89 13.68 5.75 -0.24
C ALA A 89 14.29 4.40 -0.62
N PHE A 90 13.58 3.55 -1.37
CA PHE A 90 14.09 2.26 -1.79
C PHE A 90 15.07 2.36 -2.98
N PRO A 91 16.23 1.68 -2.98
CA PRO A 91 16.84 0.89 -1.91
C PRO A 91 17.82 1.70 -1.02
N THR A 92 18.04 2.98 -1.32
CA THR A 92 19.17 3.77 -0.79
C THR A 92 19.03 4.17 0.67
N ARG A 93 17.80 4.25 1.19
CA ARG A 93 17.45 4.65 2.56
C ARG A 93 16.48 3.63 3.16
N PRO A 94 16.96 2.45 3.58
CA PRO A 94 16.11 1.36 4.09
C PRO A 94 15.27 1.80 5.29
N ASP A 95 15.80 2.61 6.19
CA ASP A 95 15.06 3.09 7.37
C ASP A 95 13.84 3.93 6.98
N TRP A 96 14.02 4.85 6.04
CA TRP A 96 12.93 5.68 5.50
C TRP A 96 11.91 4.85 4.74
N PHE A 97 12.37 3.83 4.01
CA PHE A 97 11.49 2.88 3.36
C PHE A 97 10.64 2.14 4.40
N LEU A 98 11.23 1.57 5.45
CA LEU A 98 10.52 0.83 6.51
C LEU A 98 9.52 1.71 7.25
N ILE A 99 9.92 2.92 7.65
CA ILE A 99 9.05 3.89 8.32
C ILE A 99 7.87 4.25 7.43
N SER A 100 8.14 4.65 6.18
CA SER A 100 7.10 5.11 5.27
C SER A 100 6.16 3.97 4.87
N PHE A 101 6.66 2.74 4.73
CA PHE A 101 5.87 1.54 4.49
C PHE A 101 4.95 1.21 5.67
N ALA A 102 5.45 1.28 6.91
CA ALA A 102 4.64 1.08 8.11
C ALA A 102 3.54 2.16 8.24
N VAL A 103 3.92 3.43 8.02
CA VAL A 103 2.98 4.56 8.06
C VAL A 103 1.90 4.42 6.98
N PHE A 104 2.26 4.00 5.78
CA PHE A 104 1.30 3.76 4.69
C PHE A 104 0.18 2.79 5.10
N PHE A 105 0.52 1.61 5.62
CA PHE A 105 -0.48 0.64 6.07
C PHE A 105 -1.28 1.12 7.28
N LEU A 106 -0.66 1.83 8.23
CA LEU A 106 -1.35 2.40 9.38
C LEU A 106 -2.36 3.46 8.96
N LEU A 107 -1.97 4.37 8.07
CA LEU A 107 -2.87 5.40 7.55
C LEU A 107 -4.03 4.80 6.78
N LYS A 108 -3.82 3.75 5.97
CA LYS A 108 -4.90 3.00 5.30
C LYS A 108 -5.93 2.49 6.31
N LEU A 109 -5.46 1.86 7.39
CA LEU A 109 -6.34 1.26 8.39
C LEU A 109 -7.09 2.32 9.21
N LEU A 110 -6.40 3.40 9.61
CA LEU A 110 -7.00 4.55 10.30
C LEU A 110 -8.01 5.30 9.43
N ALA A 111 -7.70 5.48 8.14
CA ALA A 111 -8.60 6.09 7.17
C ALA A 111 -9.88 5.29 7.04
N GLY A 112 -9.77 3.97 6.96
CA GLY A 112 -10.93 3.08 6.97
C GLY A 112 -11.75 3.25 8.24
N LEU A 113 -11.14 3.23 9.43
CA LEU A 113 -11.87 3.39 10.70
C LEU A 113 -12.69 4.68 10.74
N GLY A 114 -12.21 5.73 10.08
CA GLY A 114 -12.91 7.01 9.94
C GLY A 114 -14.11 7.00 8.98
N MET A 115 -14.27 5.99 8.13
CA MET A 115 -15.38 5.89 7.16
C MET A 115 -16.68 5.37 7.77
N GLY A 116 -16.62 4.67 8.91
CA GLY A 116 -17.79 4.17 9.64
C GLY A 116 -18.47 2.96 8.99
N GLY A 117 -18.66 1.90 9.78
CA GLY A 117 -19.58 0.78 9.52
C GLY A 117 -19.13 -0.30 8.53
N SER A 118 -18.53 0.06 7.39
CA SER A 118 -18.33 -0.88 6.27
C SER A 118 -16.86 -1.27 6.00
N TYR A 119 -15.90 -0.50 6.50
CA TYR A 119 -14.46 -0.73 6.34
C TYR A 119 -13.72 0.01 7.48
N PRO A 120 -12.59 -0.49 8.02
CA PRO A 120 -12.03 -1.81 7.82
C PRO A 120 -12.93 -2.90 8.39
N THR A 121 -12.94 -4.04 7.72
CA THR A 121 -13.42 -5.31 8.23
C THR A 121 -12.45 -5.88 9.27
N ARG A 122 -12.87 -6.92 10.00
CA ARG A 122 -11.97 -7.66 10.91
C ARG A 122 -10.75 -8.24 10.18
N ASN A 123 -10.90 -8.60 8.91
CA ASN A 123 -9.82 -9.20 8.12
C ASN A 123 -8.75 -8.17 7.76
N ASP A 124 -9.10 -6.89 7.61
CA ASP A 124 -8.14 -5.85 7.25
C ASP A 124 -7.10 -5.58 8.34
N PHE A 125 -7.35 -6.00 9.58
CA PHE A 125 -6.34 -5.99 10.65
C PHE A 125 -5.16 -6.94 10.39
N LEU A 126 -5.28 -7.88 9.45
CA LEU A 126 -4.14 -8.69 9.00
C LEU A 126 -3.04 -7.83 8.37
N PHE A 127 -3.36 -6.64 7.86
CA PHE A 127 -2.37 -5.68 7.37
C PHE A 127 -1.56 -4.99 8.49
N LEU A 128 -1.84 -5.27 9.77
CA LEU A 128 -0.93 -4.92 10.87
C LEU A 128 0.32 -5.82 10.90
N LEU A 129 0.29 -7.00 10.28
CA LEU A 129 1.44 -7.89 10.20
C LEU A 129 2.62 -7.27 9.41
N PRO A 130 2.43 -6.72 8.19
CA PRO A 130 3.51 -6.00 7.50
C PRO A 130 3.97 -4.75 8.27
N VAL A 131 3.08 -4.06 8.99
CA VAL A 131 3.47 -2.94 9.89
C VAL A 131 4.39 -3.42 11.00
N GLY A 132 3.98 -4.45 11.75
CA GLY A 132 4.78 -5.03 12.82
C GLY A 132 6.13 -5.53 12.32
N THR A 133 6.15 -6.17 11.15
CA THR A 133 7.37 -6.65 10.50
C THR A 133 8.31 -5.50 10.15
N ALA A 134 7.79 -4.42 9.56
CA ALA A 134 8.58 -3.22 9.24
C ALA A 134 9.18 -2.58 10.50
N LEU A 135 8.39 -2.48 11.58
CA LEU A 135 8.86 -1.95 12.85
C LEU A 135 9.94 -2.84 13.48
N VAL A 136 9.74 -4.17 13.51
CA VAL A 136 10.77 -5.09 14.01
C VAL A 136 12.07 -4.96 13.22
N LEU A 137 11.99 -4.90 11.88
CA LEU A 137 13.18 -4.73 11.02
C LEU A 137 13.87 -3.37 11.20
N LEU A 138 13.13 -2.33 11.59
CA LEU A 138 13.71 -1.02 11.90
C LEU A 138 14.57 -1.05 13.17
N PHE A 139 14.14 -1.80 14.19
CA PHE A 139 14.87 -1.93 15.46
C PHE A 139 15.88 -3.09 15.47
N CYS A 140 15.69 -4.09 14.62
CA CYS A 140 16.55 -5.25 14.45
C CYS A 140 16.99 -5.35 12.97
N PRO A 141 17.87 -4.44 12.51
CA PRO A 141 18.26 -4.36 11.11
C PRO A 141 18.97 -5.64 10.66
N SER A 142 18.40 -6.28 9.64
CA SER A 142 19.03 -7.37 8.90
C SER A 142 19.61 -6.85 7.58
N SER A 143 20.32 -7.68 6.81
CA SER A 143 20.78 -7.28 5.48
C SER A 143 19.59 -6.82 4.62
N GLY A 144 19.79 -5.84 3.73
CA GLY A 144 18.70 -5.25 2.92
C GLY A 144 17.86 -6.29 2.15
N SER A 145 18.51 -7.35 1.64
CA SER A 145 17.84 -8.49 1.01
C SER A 145 16.93 -9.28 1.95
N THR A 146 17.40 -9.56 3.17
CA THR A 146 16.68 -10.35 4.17
C THR A 146 15.48 -9.57 4.71
N SER A 147 15.65 -8.27 4.93
CA SER A 147 14.57 -7.37 5.36
C SER A 147 13.43 -7.31 4.33
N LEU A 148 13.75 -7.25 3.03
CA LEU A 148 12.73 -7.28 1.98
C LEU A 148 12.02 -8.64 1.88
N ILE A 149 12.74 -9.75 2.00
CA ILE A 149 12.14 -11.09 1.99
C ILE A 149 11.17 -11.24 3.17
N ALA A 150 11.59 -10.82 4.37
CA ALA A 150 10.73 -10.86 5.55
C ALA A 150 9.45 -10.02 5.36
N LEU A 151 9.56 -8.80 4.82
CA LEU A 151 8.41 -7.96 4.50
C LEU A 151 7.51 -8.56 3.44
N PHE A 152 8.08 -9.09 2.37
CA PHE A 152 7.34 -9.74 1.30
C PHE A 152 6.55 -10.92 1.84
N LEU A 153 7.17 -11.79 2.63
CA LEU A 153 6.51 -12.96 3.23
C LEU A 153 5.39 -12.53 4.19
N ALA A 154 5.65 -11.54 5.05
CA ALA A 154 4.62 -11.01 5.95
C ALA A 154 3.42 -10.45 5.17
N TRP A 155 3.66 -9.60 4.17
CA TRP A 155 2.61 -9.05 3.31
C TRP A 155 1.87 -10.16 2.54
N PHE A 156 2.59 -11.11 1.94
CA PHE A 156 2.01 -12.20 1.17
C PHE A 156 1.11 -13.09 2.03
N VAL A 157 1.52 -13.41 3.26
CA VAL A 157 0.69 -14.13 4.23
C VAL A 157 -0.56 -13.32 4.59
N SER A 158 -0.42 -12.02 4.87
CA SER A 158 -1.57 -11.14 5.14
C SER A 158 -2.57 -11.15 4.00
N VAL A 159 -2.12 -10.93 2.77
CA VAL A 159 -2.99 -10.90 1.59
C VAL A 159 -3.62 -12.26 1.32
N GLY A 160 -2.84 -13.34 1.42
CA GLY A 160 -3.35 -14.71 1.18
C GLY A 160 -4.43 -15.11 2.19
N VAL A 161 -4.21 -14.83 3.48
CA VAL A 161 -5.20 -15.10 4.53
C VAL A 161 -6.42 -14.19 4.38
N TRP A 162 -6.20 -12.89 4.11
CA TRP A 162 -7.26 -11.92 3.88
C TRP A 162 -8.16 -12.33 2.71
N TRP A 163 -7.57 -12.66 1.56
CA TRP A 163 -8.30 -13.10 0.37
C TRP A 163 -9.11 -14.38 0.62
N SER A 164 -8.52 -15.35 1.32
CA SER A 164 -9.24 -16.58 1.69
C SER A 164 -10.41 -16.32 2.64
N ALA A 165 -10.29 -15.34 3.54
CA ALA A 165 -11.36 -14.99 4.45
C ALA A 165 -12.51 -14.26 3.74
N GLU A 166 -12.19 -13.35 2.81
CA GLU A 166 -13.17 -12.63 1.99
C GLU A 166 -13.98 -13.55 1.08
N THR A 167 -13.31 -14.49 0.40
CA THR A 167 -13.99 -15.45 -0.49
C THR A 167 -14.96 -16.37 0.24
N LYS A 168 -14.65 -16.76 1.48
CA LYS A 168 -15.54 -17.57 2.33
C LYS A 168 -16.77 -16.82 2.86
N GLN A 169 -16.73 -15.49 2.90
CA GLN A 169 -17.87 -14.67 3.33
C GLN A 169 -18.82 -14.35 2.16
N ALA A 170 -18.36 -14.52 0.92
CA ALA A 170 -19.11 -14.23 -0.30
C ALA A 170 -19.85 -15.44 -0.90
N GLY A 171 -19.60 -16.66 -0.39
CA GLY A 171 -20.27 -17.91 -0.79
C GLY A 171 -21.16 -18.45 0.32
#